data_AF-A2D8G7-F1
#
_entry.id   AF-A2D8G7-F1
#
_cell.length_a   1.000
_cell.length_b   1.000
_cell.length_c   1.000
_cell.angle_alpha   90.00
_cell.angle_beta   90.00
_cell.angle_gamma   90.00
#
_symmetry.space_group_name_H-M   'P 1'
#
loop_
_entity.id
_entity.type
_entity.pdbx_description
1 polymer ?
#
loop_
_entity_poly.entity_id
_entity_poly.type
_entity_poly.pdbx_seq_one_letter_code
_entity_poly.pdbx_strand_id
1 'polypeptide(L)'
;MIYLPRKTYFQLLVLGISSLIFSILTLCFSSYIFSISKKPQQTSLPFITGKPLPSKYLIDGSVMSPVFDQGPRGTCYLFQIISILESQYKKQGLRNGYLQENEYLKLSVEGLAYKMVQLCQQYPNSPPCINSPRLLNTSDAGSLSEFLDFVDYFPEFKKYVVPANCCVYQQKPQNEMICPNIDNCIKNNPIEFNILRRYYTQNIEDTKQWLYQLGLPSGFSITMPQQRYIFPCSNRLVNNSLSCLNRDFRCPDDPREFCSIEDFKLFKASDAEFIFHKTGRTVPGTGHAMTLVGYNDNFSPKMTYNFTGRSPQTGGFIIKNSWGSRGHTYEYLLDMMTEDQDAMYCPDKDNVMRWIPASYECIKQYRDGDKCSLDTILTRGKRIMKSSDTLKCVNKTHCDVNSTYYLLRESSSSLSPSIVWSKYGVPLSRVIRVKGNDSPVIETIETLPIQHLYYAFQLRDDLIEPPVEGKCGYVMFFYDDLLDMKKMTQGQSRGYFIVQGVDVEFTKTSFKGSGSRLNYTLVDRSISTYKEIDSRDPLDFTELL
;
A
#
# COMPACT_ATOMS: atom_id res chain seq x y z
N MET A 1 -33.07 -38.72 -64.93
CA MET A 1 -33.70 -37.42 -64.58
C MET A 1 -34.69 -37.70 -63.45
N ILE A 2 -34.27 -37.53 -62.19
CA ILE A 2 -35.08 -37.92 -61.02
C ILE A 2 -36.04 -36.77 -60.72
N TYR A 3 -37.31 -36.93 -61.09
CA TYR A 3 -38.37 -35.98 -60.76
C TYR A 3 -38.71 -36.11 -59.26
N LEU A 4 -38.16 -35.23 -58.44
CA LEU A 4 -38.57 -35.09 -57.05
C LEU A 4 -40.02 -34.57 -57.00
N PRO A 5 -40.91 -35.16 -56.16
CA PRO A 5 -42.30 -34.75 -56.10
C PRO A 5 -42.42 -33.29 -55.65
N ARG A 6 -43.43 -32.57 -56.17
CA ARG A 6 -43.67 -31.13 -55.94
C ARG A 6 -43.69 -30.74 -54.45
N LYS A 7 -44.11 -31.66 -53.57
CA LYS A 7 -44.07 -31.50 -52.10
C LYS A 7 -42.63 -31.40 -51.56
N THR A 8 -41.69 -32.14 -52.12
CA THR A 8 -40.29 -32.13 -51.69
C THR A 8 -39.59 -30.83 -52.08
N TYR A 9 -39.92 -30.26 -53.25
CA TYR A 9 -39.44 -28.92 -53.62
C TYR A 9 -39.92 -27.83 -52.67
N PHE A 10 -41.20 -27.87 -52.28
CA PHE A 10 -41.74 -26.92 -51.32
C PHE A 10 -41.09 -27.05 -49.93
N GLN A 11 -40.88 -28.29 -49.45
CA GLN A 11 -40.19 -28.55 -48.20
C GLN A 11 -38.72 -28.08 -48.23
N LEU A 12 -38.00 -28.32 -49.32
CA LEU A 12 -36.62 -27.85 -49.49
C LEU A 12 -36.55 -26.31 -49.56
N LEU A 13 -37.52 -25.66 -50.21
CA LEU A 13 -37.61 -24.20 -50.26
C LEU A 13 -37.85 -23.60 -48.87
N VAL A 14 -38.78 -24.18 -48.09
CA VAL A 14 -39.09 -23.72 -46.72
C VAL A 14 -37.89 -23.94 -45.79
N LEU A 15 -37.19 -25.07 -45.91
CA LEU A 15 -35.96 -25.32 -45.16
C LEU A 15 -34.83 -24.34 -45.56
N GLY A 16 -34.70 -24.04 -46.86
CA GLY A 16 -33.73 -23.05 -47.36
C GLY A 16 -33.99 -21.65 -46.82
N ILE A 17 -35.25 -21.19 -46.85
CA ILE A 17 -35.65 -19.88 -46.31
C ILE A 17 -35.44 -19.83 -44.79
N SER A 18 -35.80 -20.89 -44.06
CA SER A 18 -35.63 -20.95 -42.60
C SER A 18 -34.15 -20.93 -42.21
N SER A 19 -33.29 -21.64 -42.95
CA SER A 19 -31.84 -21.62 -42.76
C SER A 19 -31.23 -20.24 -43.04
N LEU A 20 -31.71 -19.55 -44.09
CA LEU A 20 -31.27 -18.20 -44.41
C LEU A 20 -31.66 -17.20 -43.30
N ILE A 21 -32.90 -17.26 -42.79
CA ILE A 21 -33.36 -16.41 -41.69
C ILE A 21 -32.52 -16.66 -40.43
N PHE A 22 -32.26 -17.91 -40.09
CA PHE A 22 -31.44 -18.26 -38.93
C PHE A 22 -29.99 -17.77 -39.09
N SER A 23 -29.42 -17.84 -40.29
CA SER A 23 -28.09 -17.33 -40.61
C SER A 23 -28.01 -15.80 -40.48
N ILE A 24 -29.06 -15.09 -40.91
CA ILE A 24 -29.14 -13.62 -40.77
C ILE A 24 -29.27 -13.24 -39.29
N LEU A 25 -30.12 -13.92 -38.52
CA LEU A 25 -30.30 -13.64 -37.09
C LEU A 25 -29.02 -13.90 -36.28
N THR A 26 -28.28 -14.97 -36.59
CA THR A 26 -26.99 -15.25 -35.95
C THR A 26 -25.92 -14.23 -36.35
N LEU A 27 -25.91 -13.73 -37.59
CA LEU A 27 -25.04 -12.62 -38.02
C LEU A 27 -25.39 -11.31 -37.31
N CYS A 28 -26.68 -10.99 -37.16
CA CYS A 28 -27.12 -9.81 -36.42
C CYS A 28 -26.78 -9.92 -34.92
N PHE A 29 -27.01 -11.09 -34.32
CA PHE A 29 -26.68 -11.33 -32.92
C PHE A 29 -25.17 -11.30 -32.67
N SER A 30 -24.36 -11.93 -33.53
CA SER A 30 -22.89 -11.86 -33.44
C SER A 30 -22.37 -10.44 -33.67
N SER A 31 -22.94 -9.67 -34.60
CA SER A 31 -22.60 -8.26 -34.80
C SER A 31 -22.99 -7.39 -33.60
N TYR A 32 -24.14 -7.67 -32.97
CA TYR A 32 -24.59 -7.00 -31.75
C TYR A 32 -23.67 -7.34 -30.56
N ILE A 33 -23.33 -8.61 -30.35
CA ILE A 33 -22.37 -9.04 -29.34
C ILE A 33 -20.98 -8.47 -29.60
N PHE A 34 -20.54 -8.38 -30.87
CA PHE A 34 -19.28 -7.74 -31.25
C PHE A 34 -19.30 -6.24 -30.98
N SER A 35 -20.42 -5.56 -31.25
CA SER A 35 -20.63 -4.14 -30.94
C SER A 35 -20.60 -3.88 -29.43
N ILE A 36 -21.25 -4.73 -28.63
CA ILE A 36 -21.20 -4.68 -27.16
C ILE A 36 -19.80 -5.04 -26.64
N SER A 37 -19.08 -5.93 -27.33
CA SER A 37 -17.71 -6.33 -26.98
C SER A 37 -16.66 -5.29 -27.39
N LYS A 38 -17.01 -4.26 -28.16
CA LYS A 38 -16.18 -3.05 -28.29
C LYS A 38 -16.24 -2.24 -26.99
N LYS A 39 -15.81 -2.83 -25.87
CA LYS A 39 -15.14 -2.06 -24.83
C LYS A 39 -13.96 -1.34 -25.51
N PRO A 40 -13.66 -0.09 -25.17
CA PRO A 40 -12.51 0.61 -25.73
C PRO A 40 -11.31 -0.31 -25.64
N GLN A 41 -10.74 -0.63 -26.81
CA GLN A 41 -9.66 -1.58 -26.95
C GLN A 41 -8.55 -1.14 -26.00
N GLN A 42 -8.36 -1.94 -24.95
CA GLN A 42 -7.30 -1.79 -23.99
C GLN A 42 -6.01 -1.91 -24.79
N THR A 43 -5.39 -0.77 -25.09
CA THR A 43 -4.14 -0.74 -25.83
C THR A 43 -3.04 -1.19 -24.90
N SER A 44 -2.90 -2.51 -24.75
CA SER A 44 -1.63 -3.07 -24.31
C SER A 44 -0.60 -2.62 -25.36
N LEU A 45 0.27 -1.66 -25.03
CA LEU A 45 1.45 -1.50 -25.87
C LEU A 45 2.20 -2.82 -25.82
N PRO A 46 2.65 -3.34 -26.97
CA PRO A 46 3.45 -4.54 -26.98
C PRO A 46 4.72 -4.28 -26.16
N PHE A 47 5.04 -5.22 -25.27
CA PHE A 47 6.32 -5.28 -24.59
C PHE A 47 7.43 -5.15 -25.64
N ILE A 48 8.26 -4.11 -25.55
CA ILE A 48 9.39 -3.94 -26.47
C ILE A 48 10.55 -4.73 -25.88
N THR A 49 10.70 -5.99 -26.32
CA THR A 49 11.87 -6.82 -26.05
C THR A 49 13.15 -6.08 -26.47
N GLY A 50 14.15 -6.04 -25.60
CA GLY A 50 15.54 -5.76 -26.01
C GLY A 50 16.15 -4.40 -25.65
N LYS A 51 15.46 -3.51 -24.94
CA LYS A 51 16.15 -2.38 -24.27
C LYS A 51 16.50 -2.78 -22.83
N PRO A 52 17.79 -2.78 -22.43
CA PRO A 52 18.14 -2.99 -21.03
C PRO A 52 17.52 -1.87 -20.20
N LEU A 53 16.70 -2.24 -19.22
CA LEU A 53 16.21 -1.30 -18.21
C LEU A 53 17.32 -1.03 -17.21
N PRO A 54 17.41 0.19 -16.63
CA PRO A 54 18.32 0.42 -15.52
C PRO A 54 17.94 -0.50 -14.35
N SER A 55 18.90 -0.88 -13.51
CA SER A 55 18.64 -1.74 -12.34
C SER A 55 17.85 -1.02 -11.24
N LYS A 56 17.82 0.31 -11.25
CA LYS A 56 16.96 1.13 -10.40
C LYS A 56 16.41 2.31 -11.18
N TYR A 57 15.18 2.68 -10.87
CA TYR A 57 14.49 3.79 -11.52
C TYR A 57 13.46 4.40 -10.58
N LEU A 58 13.34 5.72 -10.65
CA LEU A 58 12.29 6.50 -10.03
C LEU A 58 11.71 7.41 -11.10
N ILE A 59 10.39 7.62 -11.08
CA ILE A 59 9.81 8.75 -11.79
C ILE A 59 10.46 10.06 -11.30
N ASP A 60 10.46 11.09 -12.14
CA ASP A 60 11.01 12.39 -11.77
C ASP A 60 10.43 12.86 -10.41
N GLY A 61 11.30 13.07 -9.42
CA GLY A 61 10.90 13.47 -8.07
C GLY A 61 10.12 14.78 -8.06
N SER A 62 10.45 15.67 -8.99
CA SER A 62 9.77 16.95 -9.16
C SER A 62 8.31 16.79 -9.56
N VAL A 63 7.86 15.65 -10.09
CA VAL A 63 6.43 15.44 -10.44
C VAL A 63 5.66 14.72 -9.34
N MET A 64 6.28 14.40 -8.21
CA MET A 64 5.60 13.75 -7.09
C MET A 64 4.92 14.78 -6.17
N SER A 65 3.77 14.41 -5.62
CA SER A 65 3.18 15.10 -4.45
C SER A 65 3.60 14.38 -3.16
N PRO A 66 3.61 15.07 -2.01
CA PRO A 66 3.81 14.45 -0.70
C PRO A 66 2.85 13.28 -0.41
N VAL A 67 3.21 12.44 0.57
CA VAL A 67 2.35 11.36 1.05
C VAL A 67 1.22 11.91 1.92
N PHE A 68 0.03 11.34 1.77
CA PHE A 68 -1.16 11.70 2.53
C PHE A 68 -1.60 10.57 3.46
N ASP A 69 -2.55 10.86 4.36
CA ASP A 69 -3.07 9.89 5.33
C ASP A 69 -4.59 9.71 5.17
N GLN A 70 -4.99 8.50 4.77
CA GLN A 70 -6.39 8.05 4.65
C GLN A 70 -7.04 7.80 6.02
N GLY A 71 -6.28 7.81 7.11
CA GLY A 71 -6.77 7.47 8.44
C GLY A 71 -7.40 6.06 8.49
N PRO A 72 -8.43 5.85 9.32
CA PRO A 72 -9.10 4.55 9.45
C PRO A 72 -10.08 4.21 8.32
N ARG A 73 -10.19 4.99 7.24
CA ARG A 73 -11.16 4.76 6.14
C ARG A 73 -10.57 3.89 5.05
N GLY A 74 -11.39 3.06 4.40
CA GLY A 74 -11.02 2.21 3.25
C GLY A 74 -10.90 2.93 1.91
N THR A 75 -10.30 4.13 1.89
CA THR A 75 -10.28 5.07 0.74
C THR A 75 -8.95 5.09 -0.05
N CYS A 76 -8.07 4.13 0.21
CA CYS A 76 -6.75 3.99 -0.43
C CYS A 76 -6.76 4.13 -1.97
N TYR A 77 -7.78 3.56 -2.63
CA TYR A 77 -7.93 3.65 -4.08
C TYR A 77 -8.15 5.09 -4.58
N LEU A 78 -8.84 5.94 -3.82
CA LEU A 78 -9.02 7.35 -4.18
C LEU A 78 -7.71 8.10 -4.05
N PHE A 79 -6.93 7.85 -2.98
CA PHE A 79 -5.60 8.42 -2.83
C PHE A 79 -4.67 8.00 -3.98
N GLN A 80 -4.74 6.73 -4.40
CA GLN A 80 -4.02 6.24 -5.57
C GLN A 80 -4.42 7.01 -6.85
N ILE A 81 -5.72 7.12 -7.14
CA ILE A 81 -6.24 7.85 -8.31
C ILE A 81 -5.78 9.31 -8.26
N ILE A 82 -6.01 9.99 -7.14
CA ILE A 82 -5.67 11.40 -6.96
C ILE A 82 -4.16 11.60 -7.10
N SER A 83 -3.32 10.77 -6.51
CA SER A 83 -1.86 10.90 -6.64
C SER A 83 -1.38 10.74 -8.09
N ILE A 84 -2.04 9.91 -8.91
CA ILE A 84 -1.73 9.76 -10.33
C ILE A 84 -2.12 11.02 -11.12
N LEU A 85 -3.29 11.59 -10.82
CA LEU A 85 -3.79 12.81 -11.48
C LEU A 85 -2.99 14.05 -11.08
N GLU A 86 -2.67 14.22 -9.80
CA GLU A 86 -1.84 15.32 -9.28
C GLU A 86 -0.46 15.32 -9.92
N SER A 87 0.17 14.14 -10.02
CA SER A 87 1.50 14.02 -10.64
C SER A 87 1.49 14.42 -12.11
N GLN A 88 0.46 14.03 -12.86
CA GLN A 88 0.32 14.40 -14.26
C GLN A 88 -0.03 15.88 -14.45
N TYR A 89 -0.85 16.45 -13.56
CA TYR A 89 -1.10 17.89 -13.53
C TYR A 89 0.21 18.65 -13.31
N LYS A 90 1.00 18.23 -12.31
CA LYS A 90 2.29 18.84 -11.99
C LYS A 90 3.27 18.75 -13.16
N LYS A 91 3.47 17.56 -13.73
CA LYS A 91 4.31 17.33 -14.91
C LYS A 91 3.98 18.26 -16.08
N GLN A 92 2.69 18.43 -16.36
CA GLN A 92 2.23 19.32 -17.44
C GLN A 92 2.36 20.80 -17.07
N GLY A 93 2.12 21.17 -15.82
CA GLY A 93 2.34 22.52 -15.31
C GLY A 93 3.81 22.94 -15.41
N LEU A 94 4.73 22.09 -14.96
CA LEU A 94 6.18 22.31 -15.05
C LEU A 94 6.64 22.47 -16.51
N ARG A 95 6.25 21.53 -17.38
CA ARG A 95 6.62 21.56 -18.82
C ARG A 95 6.24 22.87 -19.52
N ASN A 96 5.16 23.51 -19.09
CA ASN A 96 4.67 24.76 -19.68
C ASN A 96 5.00 26.02 -18.87
N GLY A 97 5.73 25.89 -17.76
CA GLY A 97 6.05 27.03 -16.87
C GLY A 97 4.83 27.59 -16.11
N TYR A 98 3.79 26.78 -15.88
CA TYR A 98 2.60 27.18 -15.13
C TYR A 98 2.66 26.87 -13.63
N LEU A 99 3.63 26.05 -13.20
CA LEU A 99 3.89 25.71 -11.80
C LEU A 99 5.39 25.78 -11.54
N GLN A 100 5.78 26.10 -10.31
CA GLN A 100 7.16 25.98 -9.82
C GLN A 100 7.48 24.54 -9.38
N GLU A 101 8.76 24.19 -9.30
CA GLU A 101 9.23 22.85 -8.88
C GLU A 101 8.69 22.43 -7.50
N ASN A 102 8.60 23.37 -6.56
CA ASN A 102 8.10 23.12 -5.22
C ASN A 102 6.56 23.17 -5.12
N GLU A 103 5.83 23.54 -6.16
CA GLU A 103 4.37 23.71 -6.15
C GLU A 103 3.63 22.49 -6.69
N TYR A 104 2.52 22.14 -6.05
CA TYR A 104 1.61 21.10 -6.56
C TYR A 104 0.16 21.45 -6.24
N LEU A 105 -0.75 21.03 -7.13
CA LEU A 105 -2.18 21.16 -6.91
C LEU A 105 -2.68 19.95 -6.11
N LYS A 106 -3.30 20.21 -4.96
CA LYS A 106 -4.07 19.20 -4.23
C LYS A 106 -5.45 19.03 -4.85
N LEU A 107 -5.83 17.79 -5.16
CA LEU A 107 -7.17 17.45 -5.64
C LEU A 107 -8.02 16.84 -4.52
N SER A 108 -9.32 16.98 -4.60
CA SER A 108 -10.25 16.55 -3.55
C SER A 108 -10.55 15.06 -3.62
N VAL A 109 -9.95 14.29 -2.70
CA VAL A 109 -10.30 12.88 -2.44
C VAL A 109 -11.78 12.76 -2.03
N GLU A 110 -12.22 13.61 -1.08
CA GLU A 110 -13.59 13.56 -0.56
C GLU A 110 -14.63 13.94 -1.61
N GLY A 111 -14.36 14.95 -2.43
CA GLY A 111 -15.26 15.40 -3.49
C GLY A 111 -15.48 14.33 -4.54
N LEU A 112 -14.42 13.62 -4.95
CA LEU A 112 -14.52 12.49 -5.86
C LEU A 112 -15.31 11.34 -5.23
N ALA A 113 -15.01 10.97 -3.99
CA ALA A 113 -15.75 9.95 -3.24
C ALA A 113 -17.24 10.28 -3.17
N TYR A 114 -17.54 11.53 -2.79
CA TYR A 114 -18.90 12.04 -2.64
C TYR A 114 -19.70 11.86 -3.93
N LYS A 115 -19.11 12.23 -5.07
CA LYS A 115 -19.78 12.10 -6.37
C LYS A 115 -19.93 10.67 -6.84
N MET A 116 -18.97 9.78 -6.57
CA MET A 116 -19.13 8.36 -6.87
C MET A 116 -20.33 7.76 -6.11
N VAL A 117 -20.45 8.05 -4.82
CA VAL A 117 -21.58 7.58 -4.00
C VAL A 117 -22.90 8.20 -4.46
N GLN A 118 -22.95 9.52 -4.67
CA GLN A 118 -24.16 10.21 -5.13
C GLN A 118 -24.68 9.65 -6.46
N LEU A 119 -23.79 9.39 -7.42
CA LEU A 119 -24.17 8.79 -8.70
C LEU A 119 -24.75 7.39 -8.54
N CYS A 120 -24.19 6.57 -7.65
CA CYS A 120 -24.74 5.24 -7.42
C CYS A 120 -26.07 5.26 -6.66
N GLN A 121 -26.27 6.21 -5.76
CA GLN A 121 -27.58 6.41 -5.13
C GLN A 121 -28.64 6.84 -6.15
N GLN A 122 -28.26 7.70 -7.09
CA GLN A 122 -29.18 8.21 -8.12
C GLN A 122 -29.43 7.18 -9.25
N TYR A 123 -28.41 6.40 -9.62
CA TYR A 123 -28.44 5.45 -10.73
C TYR A 123 -27.97 4.05 -10.28
N PRO A 124 -28.70 3.38 -9.37
CA PRO A 124 -28.24 2.14 -8.74
C PRO A 124 -28.04 0.97 -9.70
N ASN A 125 -28.77 0.97 -10.82
CA ASN A 125 -28.68 -0.07 -11.86
C ASN A 125 -27.66 0.24 -12.95
N SER A 126 -26.88 1.33 -12.81
CA SER A 126 -25.80 1.60 -13.75
C SER A 126 -24.66 0.58 -13.58
N PRO A 127 -23.99 0.16 -14.66
CA PRO A 127 -22.90 -0.81 -14.61
C PRO A 127 -21.84 -0.59 -13.51
N PRO A 128 -21.30 0.63 -13.29
CA PRO A 128 -20.33 0.85 -12.21
C PRO A 128 -20.92 0.77 -10.79
N CYS A 129 -22.24 0.79 -10.66
CA CYS A 129 -22.94 0.81 -9.36
C CYS A 129 -23.58 -0.52 -8.97
N ILE A 130 -23.78 -1.44 -9.92
CA ILE A 130 -24.28 -2.79 -9.64
C ILE A 130 -23.34 -3.49 -8.66
N ASN A 131 -23.86 -3.90 -7.51
CA ASN A 131 -23.11 -4.50 -6.40
C ASN A 131 -21.96 -3.63 -5.84
N SER A 132 -21.94 -2.32 -6.13
CA SER A 132 -20.94 -1.43 -5.58
C SER A 132 -21.23 -1.15 -4.10
N PRO A 133 -20.22 -1.14 -3.21
CA PRO A 133 -20.35 -0.68 -1.82
C PRO A 133 -20.99 0.70 -1.69
N ARG A 134 -20.97 1.51 -2.75
CA ARG A 134 -21.43 2.91 -2.80
C ARG A 134 -22.94 3.00 -2.58
N LEU A 135 -23.67 1.93 -2.87
CA LEU A 135 -25.10 1.79 -2.53
C LEU A 135 -25.35 1.78 -1.02
N LEU A 136 -24.35 1.45 -0.21
CA LEU A 136 -24.39 1.49 1.26
C LEU A 136 -24.01 2.87 1.82
N ASN A 137 -23.94 3.91 0.97
CA ASN A 137 -23.55 5.27 1.35
C ASN A 137 -22.16 5.34 2.00
N THR A 138 -21.19 4.60 1.46
CA THR A 138 -19.81 4.61 1.93
C THR A 138 -18.83 4.88 0.79
N SER A 139 -17.73 5.54 1.13
CA SER A 139 -16.60 5.77 0.24
C SER A 139 -15.59 4.61 0.21
N ASP A 140 -15.77 3.61 1.07
CA ASP A 140 -14.82 2.53 1.24
C ASP A 140 -14.82 1.52 0.08
N ALA A 141 -13.66 0.90 -0.12
CA ALA A 141 -13.40 -0.23 -1.03
C ALA A 141 -13.65 0.08 -2.52
N GLY A 142 -12.58 0.34 -3.27
CA GLY A 142 -12.66 0.57 -4.71
C GLY A 142 -11.38 0.25 -5.46
N SER A 143 -11.31 0.68 -6.72
CA SER A 143 -10.13 0.50 -7.57
C SER A 143 -9.99 1.61 -8.62
N LEU A 144 -8.80 1.72 -9.23
CA LEU A 144 -8.62 2.57 -10.40
C LEU A 144 -9.48 2.10 -11.59
N SER A 145 -9.68 0.78 -11.77
CA SER A 145 -10.65 0.25 -12.74
C SER A 145 -12.05 0.81 -12.55
N GLU A 146 -12.53 0.85 -11.31
CA GLU A 146 -13.85 1.40 -11.01
C GLU A 146 -13.92 2.89 -11.41
N PHE A 147 -12.90 3.69 -11.08
CA PHE A 147 -12.84 5.09 -11.53
C PHE A 147 -12.95 5.20 -13.06
N LEU A 148 -12.28 4.34 -13.81
CA LEU A 148 -12.35 4.33 -15.28
C LEU A 148 -13.74 3.91 -15.79
N ASP A 149 -14.40 2.96 -15.14
CA ASP A 149 -15.78 2.57 -15.45
C ASP A 149 -16.76 3.73 -15.23
N PHE A 150 -16.56 4.53 -14.17
CA PHE A 150 -17.32 5.76 -13.95
C PHE A 150 -17.05 6.80 -15.04
N VAL A 151 -15.80 7.00 -15.46
CA VAL A 151 -15.46 7.91 -16.57
C VAL A 151 -16.14 7.48 -17.87
N ASP A 152 -16.17 6.17 -18.15
CA ASP A 152 -16.78 5.64 -19.37
C ASP A 152 -18.30 5.75 -19.37
N TYR A 153 -18.93 5.51 -18.22
CA TYR A 153 -20.38 5.45 -18.11
C TYR A 153 -21.03 6.82 -17.88
N PHE A 154 -20.38 7.71 -17.14
CA PHE A 154 -20.89 9.04 -16.82
C PHE A 154 -20.03 10.12 -17.51
N PRO A 155 -20.46 10.69 -18.66
CA PRO A 155 -19.63 11.60 -19.46
C PRO A 155 -19.13 12.84 -18.70
N GLU A 156 -19.92 13.33 -17.75
CA GLU A 156 -19.59 14.49 -16.90
C GLU A 156 -18.61 14.13 -15.77
N PHE A 157 -18.30 12.85 -15.52
CA PHE A 157 -17.60 12.39 -14.32
C PHE A 157 -16.22 13.00 -14.12
N LYS A 158 -15.50 13.25 -15.23
CA LYS A 158 -14.19 13.91 -15.19
C LYS A 158 -14.24 15.30 -14.52
N LYS A 159 -15.39 16.01 -14.61
CA LYS A 159 -15.58 17.34 -13.98
C LYS A 159 -15.65 17.28 -12.45
N TYR A 160 -15.85 16.09 -11.88
CA TYR A 160 -15.90 15.88 -10.43
C TYR A 160 -14.51 15.75 -9.79
N VAL A 161 -13.45 15.70 -10.61
CA VAL A 161 -12.09 15.92 -10.12
C VAL A 161 -11.89 17.42 -9.92
N VAL A 162 -11.99 17.84 -8.66
CA VAL A 162 -12.00 19.25 -8.24
C VAL A 162 -10.81 19.57 -7.32
N PRO A 163 -10.42 20.85 -7.15
CA PRO A 163 -9.43 21.25 -6.15
C PRO A 163 -9.80 20.80 -4.73
N ALA A 164 -8.80 20.48 -3.90
CA ALA A 164 -8.99 19.97 -2.53
C ALA A 164 -9.86 20.89 -1.65
N ASN A 165 -9.78 22.21 -1.82
CA ASN A 165 -10.57 23.16 -1.03
C ASN A 165 -12.07 23.16 -1.39
N CYS A 166 -12.50 22.42 -2.42
CA CYS A 166 -13.91 22.21 -2.70
C CYS A 166 -14.58 21.25 -1.72
N CYS A 167 -13.86 20.22 -1.29
CA CYS A 167 -14.26 19.35 -0.19
C CYS A 167 -13.02 18.77 0.49
N VAL A 168 -12.75 19.24 1.70
CA VAL A 168 -11.57 18.83 2.47
C VAL A 168 -11.77 17.42 3.00
N TYR A 169 -10.76 16.58 2.81
CA TYR A 169 -10.78 15.18 3.26
C TYR A 169 -11.03 15.04 4.76
N GLN A 170 -11.93 14.14 5.12
CA GLN A 170 -12.28 13.83 6.51
C GLN A 170 -11.68 12.49 6.91
N GLN A 171 -10.65 12.47 7.75
CA GLN A 171 -10.04 11.21 8.20
C GLN A 171 -10.98 10.36 9.05
N LYS A 172 -11.90 11.00 9.79
CA LYS A 172 -12.82 10.33 10.70
C LYS A 172 -14.03 9.77 9.93
N PRO A 173 -14.33 8.45 10.00
CA PRO A 173 -15.42 7.84 9.23
C PRO A 173 -16.77 8.49 9.49
N GLN A 174 -17.04 8.94 10.71
CA GLN A 174 -18.30 9.63 11.06
C GLN A 174 -18.54 10.95 10.31
N ASN A 175 -17.49 11.52 9.72
CA ASN A 175 -17.54 12.77 8.98
C ASN A 175 -17.40 12.54 7.47
N GLU A 176 -17.39 11.28 6.99
CA GLU A 176 -17.34 11.03 5.56
C GLU A 176 -18.55 11.66 4.86
N MET A 177 -18.40 11.99 3.57
CA MET A 177 -19.49 12.45 2.71
C MET A 177 -20.05 13.85 3.04
N ILE A 178 -19.36 14.64 3.87
CA ILE A 178 -19.76 16.03 4.19
C ILE A 178 -19.09 17.02 3.23
N CYS A 179 -19.80 17.39 2.16
CA CYS A 179 -19.31 18.33 1.13
C CYS A 179 -20.32 19.45 0.80
N PRO A 180 -20.55 20.44 1.69
CA PRO A 180 -21.67 21.38 1.58
C PRO A 180 -21.64 22.32 0.35
N ASN A 181 -20.49 22.50 -0.31
CA ASN A 181 -20.33 23.43 -1.43
C ASN A 181 -19.87 22.76 -2.74
N ILE A 182 -19.96 21.43 -2.83
CA ILE A 182 -19.36 20.68 -3.95
C ILE A 182 -20.00 21.02 -5.30
N ASP A 183 -21.32 21.17 -5.35
CA ASP A 183 -22.02 21.46 -6.61
C ASP A 183 -21.64 22.83 -7.19
N ASN A 184 -21.54 23.85 -6.33
CA ASN A 184 -21.08 25.17 -6.77
C ASN A 184 -19.60 25.14 -7.18
N CYS A 185 -18.76 24.36 -6.50
CA CYS A 185 -17.39 24.17 -6.95
C CYS A 185 -17.32 23.53 -8.34
N ILE A 186 -18.05 22.43 -8.57
CA ILE A 186 -18.04 21.71 -9.86
C ILE A 186 -18.47 22.63 -11.00
N LYS A 187 -19.52 23.44 -10.78
CA LYS A 187 -20.00 24.41 -11.79
C LYS A 187 -18.91 25.40 -12.22
N ASN A 188 -18.00 25.74 -11.32
CA ASN A 188 -16.93 26.71 -11.55
C ASN A 188 -15.55 26.05 -11.66
N ASN A 189 -15.47 24.72 -11.80
CA ASN A 189 -14.21 23.98 -11.81
C ASN A 189 -13.48 24.22 -13.14
N PRO A 190 -12.28 24.82 -13.15
CA PRO A 190 -11.52 25.02 -14.37
C PRO A 190 -10.77 23.74 -14.80
N ILE A 191 -10.70 22.71 -13.96
CA ILE A 191 -9.94 21.49 -14.20
C ILE A 191 -10.70 20.58 -15.17
N GLU A 192 -10.06 20.26 -16.28
CA GLU A 192 -10.56 19.34 -17.29
C GLU A 192 -9.40 18.55 -17.89
N PHE A 193 -9.63 17.27 -18.19
CA PHE A 193 -8.62 16.42 -18.79
C PHE A 193 -9.24 15.36 -19.72
N ASN A 194 -8.39 14.81 -20.59
CA ASN A 194 -8.72 13.68 -21.46
C ASN A 194 -7.85 12.48 -21.11
N ILE A 195 -8.41 11.28 -21.21
CA ILE A 195 -7.63 10.05 -21.06
C ILE A 195 -7.03 9.74 -22.43
N LEU A 196 -5.70 9.77 -22.49
CA LEU A 196 -4.94 9.42 -23.69
C LEU A 196 -4.76 7.91 -23.82
N ARG A 197 -4.47 7.24 -22.69
CA ARG A 197 -4.12 5.81 -22.67
C ARG A 197 -4.47 5.17 -21.33
N ARG A 198 -4.74 3.86 -21.38
CA ARG A 198 -4.95 2.99 -20.22
C ARG A 198 -4.13 1.72 -20.41
N TYR A 199 -3.52 1.21 -19.36
CA TYR A 199 -2.82 -0.07 -19.39
C TYR A 199 -2.99 -0.81 -18.07
N TYR A 200 -2.75 -2.11 -18.11
CA TYR A 200 -2.63 -2.94 -16.91
C TYR A 200 -1.64 -4.06 -17.15
N THR A 201 -1.00 -4.53 -16.09
CA THR A 201 -0.16 -5.72 -16.10
C THR A 201 -0.10 -6.35 -14.72
N GLN A 202 0.29 -7.63 -14.68
CA GLN A 202 0.62 -8.36 -13.45
C GLN A 202 2.02 -8.96 -13.54
N ASN A 203 2.82 -8.50 -14.50
CA ASN A 203 4.19 -8.95 -14.75
C ASN A 203 5.17 -7.88 -14.24
N ILE A 204 6.21 -8.32 -13.55
CA ILE A 204 7.23 -7.44 -12.96
C ILE A 204 7.99 -6.68 -14.04
N GLU A 205 8.43 -7.37 -15.10
CA GLU A 205 9.24 -6.77 -16.17
C GLU A 205 8.43 -5.80 -17.03
N ASP A 206 7.17 -6.14 -17.33
CA ASP A 206 6.25 -5.20 -17.98
C ASP A 206 6.10 -3.95 -17.11
N THR A 207 5.86 -4.13 -15.80
CA THR A 207 5.67 -3.01 -14.85
C THR A 207 6.88 -2.07 -14.88
N LYS A 208 8.10 -2.60 -14.80
CA LYS A 208 9.33 -1.82 -14.89
C LYS A 208 9.43 -1.07 -16.21
N GLN A 209 9.15 -1.76 -17.32
CA GLN A 209 9.20 -1.16 -18.65
C GLN A 209 8.21 0.00 -18.79
N TRP A 210 6.96 -0.19 -18.34
CA TRP A 210 5.93 0.83 -18.36
C TRP A 210 6.32 2.05 -17.54
N LEU A 211 6.79 1.83 -16.31
CA LEU A 211 7.22 2.91 -15.43
C LEU A 211 8.37 3.73 -16.05
N TYR A 212 9.34 3.04 -16.64
CA TYR A 212 10.50 3.66 -17.31
C TYR A 212 10.10 4.43 -18.58
N GLN A 213 9.29 3.84 -19.45
CA GLN A 213 8.93 4.45 -20.73
C GLN A 213 8.01 5.66 -20.57
N LEU A 214 7.11 5.63 -19.58
CA LEU A 214 6.14 6.70 -19.39
C LEU A 214 6.66 7.82 -18.50
N GLY A 215 7.52 7.47 -17.52
CA GLY A 215 7.90 8.40 -16.46
C GLY A 215 6.68 8.99 -15.78
N LEU A 216 5.71 8.13 -15.45
CA LEU A 216 4.44 8.46 -14.82
C LEU A 216 4.16 7.45 -13.70
N PRO A 217 3.58 7.90 -12.57
CA PRO A 217 3.15 6.97 -11.54
C PRO A 217 2.03 6.06 -12.06
N SER A 218 1.98 4.85 -11.52
CA SER A 218 0.92 3.88 -11.84
C SER A 218 0.15 3.49 -10.58
N GLY A 219 -1.09 3.08 -10.73
CA GLY A 219 -1.83 2.41 -9.66
C GLY A 219 -1.24 1.02 -9.42
N PHE A 220 -0.93 0.73 -8.16
CA PHE A 220 -0.50 -0.57 -7.66
C PHE A 220 -1.54 -1.11 -6.68
N SER A 221 -2.23 -2.17 -7.05
CA SER A 221 -3.25 -2.80 -6.21
C SER A 221 -2.80 -4.20 -5.83
N ILE A 222 -2.91 -4.55 -4.56
CA ILE A 222 -2.42 -5.82 -4.02
C ILE A 222 -3.29 -6.28 -2.84
N THR A 223 -3.38 -7.57 -2.59
CA THR A 223 -3.79 -8.05 -1.26
C THR A 223 -2.62 -7.90 -0.30
N MET A 224 -2.77 -7.12 0.77
CA MET A 224 -1.68 -6.90 1.74
C MET A 224 -1.17 -8.24 2.28
N PRO A 225 0.14 -8.51 2.21
CA PRO A 225 0.71 -9.74 2.75
C PRO A 225 0.45 -9.84 4.26
N GLN A 226 0.22 -11.07 4.70
CA GLN A 226 0.15 -11.46 6.10
C GLN A 226 1.15 -12.58 6.35
N GLN A 227 1.77 -12.59 7.53
CA GLN A 227 2.68 -13.67 7.92
C GLN A 227 1.95 -14.70 8.77
N ARG A 228 1.99 -15.94 8.30
CA ARG A 228 1.27 -17.08 8.87
C ARG A 228 2.14 -17.88 9.83
N TYR A 229 1.63 -18.10 11.03
CA TYR A 229 2.25 -18.92 12.06
C TYR A 229 1.31 -20.02 12.56
N ILE A 230 1.90 -21.07 13.12
CA ILE A 230 1.17 -22.21 13.69
C ILE A 230 1.48 -22.25 15.18
N PHE A 231 0.43 -22.23 16.00
CA PHE A 231 0.53 -22.31 17.45
C PHE A 231 -0.18 -23.58 17.95
N PRO A 232 0.36 -24.27 18.97
CA PRO A 232 -0.36 -25.36 19.61
C PRO A 232 -1.62 -24.85 20.30
N CYS A 233 -2.65 -25.69 20.41
CA CYS A 233 -3.87 -25.33 21.13
C CYS A 233 -3.69 -25.13 22.64
N SER A 234 -2.52 -25.51 23.19
CA SER A 234 -2.13 -25.12 24.56
C SER A 234 -1.73 -23.64 24.67
N ASN A 235 -1.42 -22.98 23.56
CA ASN A 235 -1.03 -21.57 23.56
C ASN A 235 -2.25 -20.67 23.77
N ARG A 236 -2.16 -19.76 24.75
CA ARG A 236 -3.24 -18.84 25.13
C ARG A 236 -3.73 -17.91 24.02
N LEU A 237 -2.93 -17.69 22.97
CA LEU A 237 -3.33 -16.88 21.82
C LEU A 237 -4.48 -17.54 21.05
N VAL A 238 -4.41 -18.87 20.88
CA VAL A 238 -5.28 -19.61 19.97
C VAL A 238 -6.12 -20.69 20.64
N ASN A 239 -5.96 -20.92 21.94
CA ASN A 239 -6.65 -21.99 22.67
C ASN A 239 -8.19 -21.94 22.54
N ASN A 240 -8.76 -20.76 22.35
CA ASN A 240 -10.18 -20.52 22.16
C ASN A 240 -10.60 -20.38 20.69
N SER A 241 -9.70 -20.63 19.73
CA SER A 241 -10.05 -20.60 18.31
C SER A 241 -10.97 -21.79 17.98
N LEU A 242 -11.84 -21.61 16.98
CA LEU A 242 -12.72 -22.69 16.53
C LEU A 242 -11.93 -23.95 16.13
N SER A 243 -10.76 -23.78 15.49
CA SER A 243 -9.89 -24.88 15.11
C SER A 243 -9.40 -25.69 16.32
N CYS A 244 -9.10 -25.03 17.43
CA CYS A 244 -8.68 -25.68 18.66
C CYS A 244 -9.83 -26.31 19.45
N LEU A 245 -10.98 -25.64 19.52
CA LEU A 245 -12.17 -26.15 20.20
C LEU A 245 -12.72 -27.40 19.50
N ASN A 246 -12.78 -27.38 18.17
CA ASN A 246 -13.27 -28.49 17.36
C ASN A 246 -12.21 -29.56 17.07
N ARG A 247 -10.93 -29.25 17.34
CA ARG A 247 -9.80 -30.14 17.05
C ARG A 247 -9.68 -30.47 15.55
N ASP A 248 -9.85 -29.46 14.71
CA ASP A 248 -9.93 -29.61 13.25
C ASP A 248 -8.56 -29.66 12.56
N PHE A 249 -7.51 -29.14 13.19
CA PHE A 249 -6.19 -29.00 12.58
C PHE A 249 -5.12 -29.73 13.40
N ARG A 250 -4.55 -30.78 12.82
CA ARG A 250 -3.41 -31.51 13.39
C ARG A 250 -2.13 -30.71 13.21
N CYS A 251 -1.28 -30.71 14.22
CA CYS A 251 0.02 -30.05 14.13
C CYS A 251 0.92 -30.77 13.09
N PRO A 252 1.67 -30.04 12.24
CA PRO A 252 2.49 -30.66 11.17
C PRO A 252 3.52 -31.67 11.66
N ASP A 253 4.12 -31.42 12.83
CA ASP A 253 5.24 -32.20 13.34
C ASP A 253 4.86 -33.18 14.47
N ASP A 254 3.60 -33.14 14.95
CA ASP A 254 3.09 -34.11 15.93
C ASP A 254 1.59 -34.38 15.69
N PRO A 255 1.22 -35.54 15.11
CA PRO A 255 -0.16 -35.83 14.76
C PRO A 255 -1.06 -36.08 15.97
N ARG A 256 -0.50 -36.18 17.19
CA ARG A 256 -1.29 -36.33 18.43
C ARG A 256 -1.78 -35.00 18.99
N GLU A 257 -1.12 -33.90 18.61
CA GLU A 257 -1.44 -32.56 19.05
C GLU A 257 -2.34 -31.84 18.03
N PHE A 258 -3.08 -30.87 18.53
CA PHE A 258 -3.90 -29.97 17.71
C PHE A 258 -3.33 -28.56 17.77
N CYS A 259 -3.42 -27.86 16.65
CA CYS A 259 -2.87 -26.54 16.45
C CYS A 259 -3.94 -25.61 15.88
N SER A 260 -3.64 -24.32 15.87
CA SER A 260 -4.38 -23.31 15.11
C SER A 260 -3.40 -22.46 14.33
N ILE A 261 -3.90 -21.94 13.21
CA ILE A 261 -3.20 -20.96 12.39
C ILE A 261 -3.53 -19.56 12.92
N GLU A 262 -2.53 -18.70 12.97
CA GLU A 262 -2.68 -17.26 13.22
C GLU A 262 -1.97 -16.47 12.11
N ASP A 263 -2.68 -15.51 11.52
CA ASP A 263 -2.18 -14.67 10.43
C ASP A 263 -1.98 -13.23 10.93
N PHE A 264 -0.72 -12.78 10.98
CA PHE A 264 -0.37 -11.43 11.43
C PHE A 264 -0.37 -10.44 10.28
N LYS A 265 -1.10 -9.33 10.47
CA LYS A 265 -1.22 -8.26 9.47
C LYS A 265 0.02 -7.37 9.49
N LEU A 266 0.61 -7.12 8.33
CA LEU A 266 1.86 -6.35 8.22
C LEU A 266 1.65 -4.84 8.16
N PHE A 267 0.47 -4.38 7.76
CA PHE A 267 0.13 -2.95 7.67
C PHE A 267 -0.03 -2.22 9.02
N LYS A 268 0.08 -2.95 10.14
CA LYS A 268 -0.03 -2.34 11.46
C LYS A 268 1.28 -1.71 11.92
N ALA A 269 2.42 -2.26 11.49
CA ALA A 269 3.71 -1.63 11.72
C ALA A 269 3.81 -0.32 10.93
N SER A 270 4.64 0.60 11.40
CA SER A 270 5.11 1.73 10.59
C SER A 270 6.17 1.30 9.57
N ASP A 271 6.69 0.07 9.68
CA ASP A 271 7.74 -0.51 8.83
C ASP A 271 7.35 -0.57 7.35
N ALA A 272 8.25 -0.07 6.50
CA ALA A 272 8.04 0.06 5.07
C ALA A 272 8.43 -1.19 4.27
N GLU A 273 9.25 -2.07 4.83
CA GLU A 273 9.73 -3.27 4.15
C GLU A 273 8.86 -4.51 4.39
N PHE A 274 7.85 -4.41 5.26
CA PHE A 274 6.84 -5.41 5.65
C PHE A 274 7.37 -6.77 6.17
N ILE A 275 8.30 -7.41 5.47
CA ILE A 275 8.88 -8.73 5.73
C ILE A 275 10.42 -8.61 5.73
N PHE A 276 11.01 -8.39 6.91
CA PHE A 276 12.49 -8.43 7.04
C PHE A 276 13.04 -9.87 6.92
N HIS A 277 12.29 -10.83 7.47
CA HIS A 277 12.70 -12.23 7.54
C HIS A 277 11.70 -13.13 6.83
N LYS A 278 12.14 -13.73 5.72
CA LYS A 278 11.34 -14.71 4.97
C LYS A 278 11.05 -15.94 5.83
N THR A 279 9.79 -16.13 6.18
CA THR A 279 9.30 -17.37 6.82
C THR A 279 8.91 -18.43 5.78
N GLY A 280 8.65 -18.03 4.53
CA GLY A 280 8.08 -18.89 3.49
C GLY A 280 6.59 -19.19 3.69
N ARG A 281 5.92 -18.46 4.58
CA ARG A 281 4.50 -18.62 4.92
C ARG A 281 3.79 -17.26 4.84
N THR A 282 3.84 -16.64 3.67
CA THR A 282 3.13 -15.38 3.38
C THR A 282 1.80 -15.69 2.71
N VAL A 283 0.71 -15.09 3.19
CA VAL A 283 -0.65 -15.32 2.67
C VAL A 283 -1.33 -14.00 2.31
N PRO A 284 -2.26 -13.99 1.34
CA PRO A 284 -2.97 -12.77 0.95
C PRO A 284 -3.96 -12.34 2.02
N GLY A 285 -3.89 -11.07 2.42
CA GLY A 285 -4.84 -10.43 3.34
C GLY A 285 -5.88 -9.56 2.62
N THR A 286 -6.18 -8.40 3.18
CA THR A 286 -7.15 -7.45 2.64
C THR A 286 -6.59 -6.69 1.43
N GLY A 287 -7.42 -6.41 0.42
CA GLY A 287 -7.05 -5.59 -0.73
C GLY A 287 -6.64 -4.17 -0.33
N HIS A 288 -5.63 -3.63 -1.00
CA HIS A 288 -5.10 -2.29 -0.79
C HIS A 288 -4.62 -1.70 -2.12
N ALA A 289 -4.73 -0.38 -2.25
CA ALA A 289 -4.38 0.36 -3.47
C ALA A 289 -3.42 1.51 -3.12
N MET A 290 -2.29 1.54 -3.83
CA MET A 290 -1.19 2.47 -3.60
C MET A 290 -0.60 2.96 -4.92
N THR A 291 0.33 3.90 -4.91
CA THR A 291 0.91 4.45 -6.14
C THR A 291 2.32 3.92 -6.37
N LEU A 292 2.54 3.21 -7.47
CA LEU A 292 3.87 2.80 -7.93
C LEU A 292 4.63 4.02 -8.47
N VAL A 293 5.83 4.26 -7.94
CA VAL A 293 6.68 5.41 -8.30
C VAL A 293 8.09 5.02 -8.73
N GLY A 294 8.56 3.82 -8.37
CA GLY A 294 9.91 3.37 -8.74
C GLY A 294 10.12 1.88 -8.59
N TYR A 295 11.35 1.46 -8.85
CA TYR A 295 11.87 0.14 -8.52
C TYR A 295 13.37 0.22 -8.23
N ASN A 296 13.87 -0.70 -7.43
CA ASN A 296 15.30 -0.91 -7.23
C ASN A 296 15.55 -2.40 -7.12
N ASP A 297 16.25 -2.97 -8.11
CA ASP A 297 16.55 -4.40 -8.20
C ASP A 297 17.66 -4.83 -7.24
N ASN A 298 18.40 -3.87 -6.66
CA ASN A 298 19.54 -4.13 -5.78
C ASN A 298 19.28 -3.76 -4.31
N PHE A 299 18.18 -3.06 -4.01
CA PHE A 299 17.86 -2.67 -2.65
C PHE A 299 17.74 -3.92 -1.77
N SER A 300 18.39 -3.88 -0.60
CA SER A 300 18.26 -4.90 0.41
C SER A 300 18.21 -4.21 1.79
N PRO A 301 17.17 -4.49 2.60
CA PRO A 301 17.02 -3.81 3.87
C PRO A 301 18.14 -4.22 4.80
N LYS A 302 18.69 -3.23 5.52
CA LYS A 302 19.71 -3.50 6.53
C LYS A 302 19.04 -4.16 7.73
N MET A 303 19.55 -5.31 8.14
CA MET A 303 19.07 -6.04 9.31
C MET A 303 20.14 -5.96 10.39
N THR A 304 19.79 -5.44 11.56
CA THR A 304 20.68 -5.39 12.74
C THR A 304 21.05 -6.80 13.23
N TYR A 305 20.19 -7.79 13.00
CA TYR A 305 20.43 -9.20 13.28
C TYR A 305 19.65 -10.08 12.30
N ASN A 306 20.19 -11.26 11.98
CA ASN A 306 19.55 -12.23 11.08
C ASN A 306 19.26 -13.55 11.80
N PHE A 307 18.13 -13.61 12.49
CA PHE A 307 17.78 -14.80 13.27
C PHE A 307 17.39 -16.02 12.41
N THR A 308 17.07 -15.80 11.14
CA THR A 308 16.71 -16.91 10.22
C THR A 308 17.92 -17.55 9.54
N GLY A 309 19.08 -16.87 9.54
CA GLY A 309 20.25 -17.26 8.74
C GLY A 309 20.01 -17.25 7.23
N ARG A 310 18.88 -16.71 6.75
CA ARG A 310 18.54 -16.61 5.33
C ARG A 310 19.03 -15.28 4.77
N SER A 311 19.39 -15.24 3.48
CA SER A 311 19.71 -13.96 2.84
C SER A 311 18.51 -13.01 2.91
N PRO A 312 18.73 -11.71 3.19
CA PRO A 312 17.66 -10.71 3.13
C PRO A 312 17.01 -10.67 1.75
N GLN A 313 15.80 -10.10 1.69
CA GLN A 313 15.15 -9.87 0.41
C GLN A 313 15.95 -8.84 -0.40
N THR A 314 15.92 -8.99 -1.72
CA THR A 314 16.60 -8.08 -2.63
C THR A 314 15.68 -7.81 -3.81
N GLY A 315 15.57 -6.54 -4.18
CA GLY A 315 14.81 -6.14 -5.35
C GLY A 315 13.32 -5.98 -5.09
N GLY A 316 12.77 -4.81 -5.45
CA GLY A 316 11.35 -4.57 -5.28
C GLY A 316 10.84 -3.30 -5.95
N PHE A 317 9.52 -3.11 -5.86
CA PHE A 317 8.85 -1.88 -6.27
C PHE A 317 8.80 -0.86 -5.14
N ILE A 318 9.10 0.39 -5.47
CA ILE A 318 8.97 1.54 -4.58
C ILE A 318 7.56 2.09 -4.76
N ILE A 319 6.81 2.05 -3.66
CA ILE A 319 5.39 2.37 -3.63
C ILE A 319 5.14 3.54 -2.69
N LYS A 320 4.48 4.58 -3.18
CA LYS A 320 3.93 5.67 -2.37
C LYS A 320 2.62 5.21 -1.75
N ASN A 321 2.56 5.13 -0.42
CA ASN A 321 1.37 4.69 0.31
C ASN A 321 0.44 5.87 0.67
N SER A 322 -0.62 5.62 1.44
CA SER A 322 -1.54 6.64 1.94
C SER A 322 -1.83 6.50 3.44
N TRP A 323 -0.83 6.08 4.21
CA TRP A 323 -0.90 5.96 5.68
C TRP A 323 -0.10 7.07 6.40
N GLY A 324 -0.03 8.25 5.77
CA GLY A 324 0.80 9.35 6.23
C GLY A 324 2.28 9.00 6.11
N SER A 325 3.04 9.41 7.10
CA SER A 325 4.49 9.30 7.15
C SER A 325 5.03 7.90 7.51
N ARG A 326 4.19 6.85 7.45
CA ARG A 326 4.62 5.47 7.74
C ARG A 326 5.40 4.89 6.58
N GLY A 327 6.67 4.61 6.82
CA GLY A 327 7.62 4.07 5.86
C GLY A 327 8.82 4.98 5.69
N HIS A 328 9.58 4.78 4.62
CA HIS A 328 10.85 5.45 4.39
C HIS A 328 10.73 6.63 3.42
N THR A 329 11.84 7.35 3.24
CA THR A 329 12.07 8.18 2.07
C THR A 329 12.25 7.29 0.82
N TYR A 330 11.93 7.80 -0.37
CA TYR A 330 12.25 7.06 -1.59
C TYR A 330 13.77 7.09 -1.89
N GLU A 331 14.50 8.06 -1.35
CA GLU A 331 15.96 8.16 -1.46
C GLU A 331 16.66 6.97 -0.81
N TYR A 332 16.24 6.57 0.38
CA TYR A 332 16.73 5.35 1.03
C TYR A 332 16.44 4.10 0.20
N LEU A 333 15.21 3.96 -0.31
CA LEU A 333 14.80 2.80 -1.12
C LEU A 333 15.53 2.71 -2.48
N LEU A 334 16.18 3.80 -2.91
CA LEU A 334 17.04 3.87 -4.10
C LEU A 334 18.54 3.73 -3.78
N ASP A 335 18.91 3.42 -2.54
CA ASP A 335 20.29 3.40 -2.05
C ASP A 335 21.02 4.74 -2.28
N MET A 336 20.32 5.87 -2.13
CA MET A 336 20.90 7.22 -2.19
C MET A 336 21.21 7.79 -0.80
N MET A 337 20.65 7.18 0.24
CA MET A 337 20.85 7.56 1.64
C MET A 337 21.08 6.30 2.48
N THR A 338 21.87 6.44 3.55
CA THR A 338 22.05 5.37 4.54
C THR A 338 20.81 5.23 5.42
N GLU A 339 20.65 4.06 6.05
CA GLU A 339 19.56 3.81 6.99
C GLU A 339 19.54 4.80 8.17
N ASP A 340 20.71 5.22 8.69
CA ASP A 340 20.77 6.19 9.79
C ASP A 340 20.43 7.61 9.34
N GLN A 341 20.74 7.96 8.09
CA GLN A 341 20.28 9.21 7.48
C GLN A 341 18.77 9.20 7.26
N ASP A 342 18.21 8.10 6.73
CA ASP A 342 16.77 7.95 6.58
C ASP A 342 16.05 8.02 7.93
N ALA A 343 16.59 7.37 8.97
CA ALA A 343 16.04 7.42 10.31
C ALA A 343 16.00 8.82 10.94
N MET A 344 16.75 9.81 10.41
CA MET A 344 16.61 11.22 10.79
C MET A 344 15.32 11.84 10.26
N TYR A 345 14.89 11.45 9.06
CA TYR A 345 13.66 11.94 8.42
C TYR A 345 12.45 11.07 8.79
N CYS A 346 12.62 9.76 8.77
CA CYS A 346 11.59 8.74 8.93
C CYS A 346 11.93 7.80 10.10
N PRO A 347 11.99 8.31 11.35
CA PRO A 347 12.19 7.48 12.52
C PRO A 347 11.07 6.46 12.68
N ASP A 348 11.41 5.18 12.50
CA ASP A 348 10.47 4.10 12.71
C ASP A 348 10.49 3.63 14.16
N LYS A 349 9.41 3.93 14.88
CA LYS A 349 9.21 3.51 16.28
C LYS A 349 8.74 2.05 16.41
N ASP A 350 8.12 1.50 15.37
CA ASP A 350 7.53 0.17 15.37
C ASP A 350 8.51 -0.89 14.82
N ASN A 351 9.62 -0.44 14.23
CA ASN A 351 10.71 -1.31 13.78
C ASN A 351 11.41 -2.01 14.96
N VAL A 352 10.94 -3.21 15.26
CA VAL A 352 11.48 -4.06 16.34
C VAL A 352 12.97 -4.38 16.12
N MET A 353 13.45 -4.38 14.87
CA MET A 353 14.85 -4.63 14.56
C MET A 353 15.75 -3.46 14.99
N ARG A 354 15.20 -2.26 15.16
CA ARG A 354 15.91 -1.07 15.63
C ARG A 354 15.70 -0.77 17.12
N TRP A 355 15.08 -1.70 17.86
CA TRP A 355 15.00 -1.60 19.32
C TRP A 355 16.31 -2.09 19.96
N ILE A 356 16.90 -1.27 20.83
CA ILE A 356 18.19 -1.55 21.45
C ILE A 356 17.97 -2.46 22.68
N PRO A 357 18.46 -3.71 22.67
CA PRO A 357 18.22 -4.64 23.78
C PRO A 357 19.12 -4.35 24.98
N ALA A 358 18.79 -4.90 26.15
CA ALA A 358 19.52 -4.77 27.42
C ALA A 358 19.97 -6.13 27.98
N SER A 359 21.02 -6.14 28.80
CA SER A 359 21.46 -7.36 29.51
C SER A 359 20.69 -7.50 30.81
N TYR A 360 20.41 -8.74 31.18
CA TYR A 360 19.74 -9.04 32.44
C TYR A 360 20.49 -8.46 33.64
N GLU A 361 21.82 -8.65 33.71
CA GLU A 361 22.62 -8.16 34.83
C GLU A 361 22.59 -6.63 34.95
N CYS A 362 22.59 -5.91 33.83
CA CYS A 362 22.50 -4.45 33.85
C CYS A 362 21.14 -3.97 34.36
N ILE A 363 20.04 -4.55 33.85
CA ILE A 363 18.69 -4.18 34.32
C ILE A 363 18.46 -4.63 35.77
N LYS A 364 19.03 -5.75 36.20
CA LYS A 364 19.02 -6.19 37.60
C LYS A 364 19.72 -5.21 38.53
N GLN A 365 20.85 -4.66 38.09
CA GLN A 365 21.62 -3.68 38.87
C GLN A 365 20.94 -2.30 38.90
N TYR A 366 20.55 -1.77 37.74
CA TYR A 366 20.15 -0.37 37.62
C TYR A 366 18.64 -0.14 37.52
N ARG A 367 17.88 -1.16 37.08
CA ARG A 367 16.44 -1.08 36.76
C ARG A 367 16.07 0.00 35.75
N ASP A 368 17.05 0.46 34.99
CA ASP A 368 16.97 1.63 34.14
C ASP A 368 17.72 1.35 32.84
N GLY A 369 16.99 1.31 31.73
CA GLY A 369 17.54 1.06 30.41
C GLY A 369 18.51 2.14 29.93
N ASP A 370 18.39 3.37 30.45
CA ASP A 370 19.25 4.49 30.07
C ASP A 370 20.70 4.30 30.55
N LYS A 371 20.94 3.35 31.47
CA LYS A 371 22.26 2.96 31.98
C LYS A 371 22.81 1.68 31.34
N CYS A 372 22.06 1.08 30.41
CA CYS A 372 22.38 -0.20 29.80
C CYS A 372 22.64 -0.06 28.30
N SER A 373 23.50 -0.93 27.78
CA SER A 373 23.85 -0.99 26.34
C SER A 373 24.50 0.29 25.81
N LEU A 374 25.44 0.83 26.60
CA LEU A 374 26.21 2.04 26.29
C LEU A 374 27.22 1.86 25.14
N ASP A 375 27.34 0.64 24.65
CA ASP A 375 28.11 0.19 23.50
C ASP A 375 27.36 0.32 22.16
N THR A 376 26.12 0.84 22.17
CA THR A 376 25.32 1.12 20.97
C THR A 376 25.35 2.59 20.59
N ILE A 377 25.34 2.86 19.29
CA ILE A 377 25.02 4.17 18.72
C ILE A 377 24.01 3.95 17.59
N LEU A 378 22.82 4.53 17.72
CA LEU A 378 21.75 4.44 16.70
C LEU A 378 21.07 5.79 16.52
N THR A 379 20.76 6.16 15.29
CA THR A 379 20.01 7.39 15.00
C THR A 379 18.51 7.12 15.00
N ARG A 380 17.75 7.98 15.68
CA ARG A 380 16.29 8.00 15.67
C ARG A 380 15.82 9.46 15.69
N GLY A 381 15.34 9.93 14.54
CA GLY A 381 14.96 11.32 14.34
C GLY A 381 16.15 12.24 14.60
N LYS A 382 15.92 13.28 15.40
CA LYS A 382 16.95 14.25 15.79
C LYS A 382 17.87 13.77 16.92
N ARG A 383 17.75 12.50 17.34
CA ARG A 383 18.48 11.98 18.50
C ARG A 383 19.44 10.87 18.13
N ILE A 384 20.55 10.85 18.86
CA ILE A 384 21.50 9.74 18.90
C ILE A 384 21.22 8.93 20.16
N MET A 385 20.72 7.72 19.96
CA MET A 385 20.45 6.74 21.00
C MET A 385 21.74 6.05 21.41
N LYS A 386 22.04 6.03 22.71
CA LYS A 386 23.26 5.44 23.29
C LYS A 386 22.96 4.46 24.43
N SER A 387 21.72 4.02 24.55
CA SER A 387 21.25 3.19 25.65
C SER A 387 20.13 2.27 25.19
N SER A 388 19.81 1.27 26.00
CA SER A 388 18.73 0.32 25.69
C SER A 388 17.36 0.97 25.71
N ASP A 389 16.49 0.51 24.80
CA ASP A 389 15.14 1.03 24.69
C ASP A 389 14.25 0.51 25.81
N THR A 390 13.52 1.45 26.43
CA THR A 390 12.48 1.13 27.41
C THR A 390 11.15 0.91 26.71
N LEU A 391 10.51 -0.23 26.95
CA LEU A 391 9.27 -0.65 26.30
C LEU A 391 8.08 -0.63 27.27
N LYS A 392 6.96 -0.07 26.82
CA LYS A 392 5.66 -0.08 27.51
C LYS A 392 4.76 -1.14 26.89
N CYS A 393 4.03 -1.87 27.74
CA CYS A 393 3.00 -2.78 27.28
C CYS A 393 1.71 -2.02 26.89
N VAL A 394 1.25 -2.20 25.66
CA VAL A 394 0.03 -1.57 25.12
C VAL A 394 -1.10 -2.57 24.85
N ASN A 395 -0.84 -3.86 25.06
CA ASN A 395 -1.83 -4.91 24.84
C ASN A 395 -1.76 -6.00 25.92
N LYS A 396 -2.73 -5.96 26.84
CA LYS A 396 -2.84 -6.90 27.97
C LYS A 396 -2.96 -8.38 27.58
N THR A 397 -3.33 -8.66 26.32
CA THR A 397 -3.38 -10.03 25.80
C THR A 397 -1.97 -10.62 25.67
N HIS A 398 -0.93 -9.79 25.58
CA HIS A 398 0.44 -10.23 25.35
C HIS A 398 1.38 -9.96 26.53
N CYS A 399 1.13 -8.91 27.32
CA CYS A 399 2.01 -8.45 28.40
C CYS A 399 1.22 -7.83 29.57
N ASP A 400 1.90 -7.51 30.68
CA ASP A 400 1.34 -6.79 31.84
C ASP A 400 1.49 -5.27 31.63
N VAL A 401 0.36 -4.57 31.53
CA VAL A 401 0.30 -3.11 31.31
C VAL A 401 0.91 -2.29 32.45
N ASN A 402 1.09 -2.87 33.63
CA ASN A 402 1.69 -2.21 34.79
C ASN A 402 3.20 -2.50 34.94
N SER A 403 3.79 -3.20 33.96
CA SER A 403 5.22 -3.53 33.96
C SER A 403 5.97 -2.75 32.89
N THR A 404 7.27 -2.53 33.14
CA THR A 404 8.23 -2.01 32.17
C THR A 404 9.01 -3.18 31.57
N TYR A 405 9.31 -3.08 30.27
CA TYR A 405 9.96 -4.14 29.53
C TYR A 405 11.23 -3.66 28.83
N TYR A 406 12.18 -4.58 28.66
CA TYR A 406 13.37 -4.39 27.85
C TYR A 406 13.57 -5.64 26.99
N LEU A 407 13.94 -5.46 25.72
CA LEU A 407 14.32 -6.60 24.87
C LEU A 407 15.60 -7.23 25.45
N LEU A 408 15.61 -8.54 25.71
CA LEU A 408 16.78 -9.19 26.29
C LEU A 408 17.83 -9.40 25.20
N ARG A 409 19.09 -9.01 25.46
CA ARG A 409 20.21 -9.33 24.56
C ARG A 409 20.69 -10.78 24.75
N GLU A 410 21.19 -11.39 23.68
CA GLU A 410 21.70 -12.78 23.69
C GLU A 410 22.91 -12.95 24.61
N SER A 411 23.85 -12.00 24.58
CA SER A 411 25.04 -11.99 25.43
C SER A 411 25.51 -10.56 25.70
N SER A 412 26.43 -10.37 26.65
CA SER A 412 26.99 -9.04 26.95
C SER A 412 27.77 -8.44 25.78
N SER A 413 28.29 -9.27 24.87
CA SER A 413 29.08 -8.88 23.69
C SER A 413 28.26 -8.80 22.39
N SER A 414 26.95 -9.07 22.44
CA SER A 414 26.08 -9.08 21.26
C SER A 414 24.92 -8.11 21.46
N LEU A 415 24.64 -7.31 20.43
CA LEU A 415 23.44 -6.48 20.35
C LEU A 415 22.24 -7.23 19.74
N SER A 416 22.41 -8.51 19.42
CA SER A 416 21.30 -9.36 18.97
C SER A 416 20.35 -9.65 20.12
N PRO A 417 19.03 -9.59 19.89
CA PRO A 417 18.07 -10.02 20.88
C PRO A 417 18.10 -11.53 21.07
N SER A 418 17.78 -11.95 22.29
CA SER A 418 17.66 -13.36 22.67
C SER A 418 16.35 -13.93 22.12
N ILE A 419 16.49 -14.92 21.23
CA ILE A 419 15.38 -15.55 20.51
C ILE A 419 15.33 -17.04 20.86
N VAL A 420 14.11 -17.56 21.05
CA VAL A 420 13.83 -18.98 21.25
C VAL A 420 12.86 -19.43 20.16
N TRP A 421 13.14 -20.56 19.54
CA TRP A 421 12.24 -21.15 18.56
C TRP A 421 11.20 -22.04 19.25
N SER A 422 9.92 -21.82 18.93
CA SER A 422 8.86 -22.74 19.34
C SER A 422 8.98 -24.08 18.59
N LYS A 423 8.30 -25.12 19.10
CA LYS A 423 8.22 -26.45 18.48
C LYS A 423 7.82 -26.41 16.99
N TYR A 424 7.01 -25.45 16.58
CA TYR A 424 6.52 -25.32 15.19
C TYR A 424 7.14 -24.16 14.42
N GLY A 425 8.34 -23.72 14.83
CA GLY A 425 9.14 -22.75 14.10
C GLY A 425 8.69 -21.30 14.23
N VAL A 426 8.06 -20.94 15.36
CA VAL A 426 7.77 -19.53 15.67
C VAL A 426 8.99 -18.91 16.38
N PRO A 427 9.57 -17.81 15.87
CA PRO A 427 10.68 -17.12 16.52
C PRO A 427 10.17 -16.22 17.65
N LEU A 428 10.31 -16.65 18.90
CA LEU A 428 9.81 -15.96 20.08
C LEU A 428 10.92 -15.16 20.76
N SER A 429 10.62 -13.93 21.18
CA SER A 429 11.59 -13.08 21.87
C SER A 429 11.55 -13.30 23.37
N ARG A 430 12.72 -13.19 24.00
CA ARG A 430 12.83 -13.04 25.45
C ARG A 430 12.92 -11.55 25.81
N VAL A 431 12.24 -11.18 26.89
CA VAL A 431 12.22 -9.82 27.43
C VAL A 431 12.56 -9.85 28.91
N ILE A 432 13.03 -8.73 29.43
CA ILE A 432 13.21 -8.50 30.86
C ILE A 432 12.01 -7.68 31.33
N ARG A 433 11.19 -8.24 32.21
CA ARG A 433 10.06 -7.56 32.85
C ARG A 433 10.48 -6.99 34.21
N VAL A 434 10.15 -5.74 34.44
CA VAL A 434 10.36 -5.02 35.70
C VAL A 434 9.00 -4.50 36.20
N LYS A 435 8.62 -4.85 37.44
CA LYS A 435 7.35 -4.46 38.05
C LYS A 435 7.58 -3.88 39.43
N GLY A 436 7.37 -2.56 39.57
CA GLY A 436 7.62 -1.86 40.83
C GLY A 436 9.00 -2.19 41.42
N ASN A 437 9.01 -2.64 42.67
CA ASN A 437 10.24 -3.02 43.40
C ASN A 437 10.59 -4.51 43.29
N ASP A 438 9.82 -5.30 42.53
CA ASP A 438 10.10 -6.74 42.34
C ASP A 438 11.40 -6.92 41.56
N SER A 439 12.11 -8.02 41.82
CA SER A 439 13.30 -8.40 41.05
C SER A 439 12.95 -8.57 39.57
N PRO A 440 13.78 -8.07 38.63
CA PRO A 440 13.55 -8.28 37.21
C PRO A 440 13.46 -9.76 36.84
N VAL A 441 12.53 -10.10 35.96
CA VAL A 441 12.25 -11.48 35.52
C VAL A 441 12.47 -11.57 34.00
N ILE A 442 13.14 -12.64 33.55
CA ILE A 442 13.22 -12.95 32.12
C ILE A 442 11.99 -13.76 31.72
N GLU A 443 11.30 -13.32 30.67
CA GLU A 443 10.08 -13.96 30.17
C GLU A 443 10.15 -14.14 28.65
N THR A 444 9.52 -15.19 28.15
CA THR A 444 9.35 -15.42 26.71
C THR A 444 7.96 -14.95 26.29
N ILE A 445 7.87 -14.15 25.24
CA ILE A 445 6.59 -13.70 24.69
C ILE A 445 6.06 -14.77 23.73
N GLU A 446 5.33 -15.74 24.27
CA GLU A 446 4.87 -16.92 23.51
C GLU A 446 3.71 -16.64 22.53
N THR A 447 3.12 -15.45 22.60
CA THR A 447 1.94 -15.08 21.79
C THR A 447 2.28 -14.27 20.56
N LEU A 448 3.55 -13.87 20.37
CA LEU A 448 3.95 -13.03 19.25
C LEU A 448 5.32 -13.49 18.70
N PRO A 449 5.44 -13.69 17.38
CA PRO A 449 6.73 -13.73 16.72
C PRO A 449 7.49 -12.41 16.92
N ILE A 450 8.82 -12.44 16.94
CA ILE A 450 9.67 -11.26 17.20
C ILE A 450 9.32 -10.06 16.31
N GLN A 451 9.13 -10.29 15.01
CA GLN A 451 8.82 -9.22 14.06
C GLN A 451 7.43 -8.58 14.28
N HIS A 452 6.62 -9.11 15.20
CA HIS A 452 5.29 -8.61 15.55
C HIS A 452 5.23 -8.11 17.00
N LEU A 453 6.37 -7.90 17.68
CA LEU A 453 6.37 -7.40 19.05
C LEU A 453 5.69 -6.03 19.21
N TYR A 454 5.65 -5.21 18.15
CA TYR A 454 4.90 -3.94 18.13
C TYR A 454 3.38 -4.11 18.39
N TYR A 455 2.82 -5.34 18.30
CA TYR A 455 1.45 -5.61 18.73
C TYR A 455 1.26 -5.54 20.25
N ALA A 456 2.34 -5.78 21.00
CA ALA A 456 2.36 -5.80 22.46
C ALA A 456 3.04 -4.58 23.07
N PHE A 457 4.08 -4.07 22.41
CA PHE A 457 4.99 -3.09 22.98
C PHE A 457 5.07 -1.81 22.14
N GLN A 458 5.30 -0.69 22.82
CA GLN A 458 5.71 0.57 22.23
C GLN A 458 6.92 1.12 22.99
N LEU A 459 7.75 1.90 22.29
CA LEU A 459 8.79 2.69 22.95
C LEU A 459 8.18 3.64 23.99
N ARG A 460 8.95 3.99 25.02
CA ARG A 460 8.62 5.09 25.95
C ARG A 460 8.43 6.38 25.14
N ASP A 461 7.40 7.17 25.46
CA ASP A 461 6.94 8.28 24.62
C ASP A 461 8.03 9.33 24.32
N ASP A 462 8.94 9.56 25.26
CA ASP A 462 10.08 10.47 25.12
C ASP A 462 11.14 9.98 24.13
N LEU A 463 11.11 8.69 23.74
CA LEU A 463 11.99 8.09 22.74
C LEU A 463 11.39 8.11 21.33
N ILE A 464 10.14 8.58 21.20
CA ILE A 464 9.44 8.66 19.92
C ILE A 464 9.69 10.03 19.30
N GLU A 465 10.32 10.03 18.13
CA GLU A 465 10.53 11.24 17.33
C GLU A 465 9.52 11.27 16.16
N PRO A 466 8.94 12.43 15.84
CA PRO A 466 8.04 12.55 14.70
C PRO A 466 8.83 12.55 13.38
N PRO A 467 8.27 11.97 12.31
CA PRO A 467 8.86 12.07 10.98
C PRO A 467 8.72 13.46 10.37
N VAL A 468 9.62 13.78 9.46
CA VAL A 468 9.60 15.03 8.69
C VAL A 468 8.43 15.00 7.71
N GLU A 469 7.58 16.02 7.77
CA GLU A 469 6.35 16.11 6.98
C GLU A 469 6.65 16.03 5.48
N GLY A 470 5.90 15.19 4.77
CA GLY A 470 5.96 15.05 3.32
C GLY A 470 7.18 14.33 2.75
N LYS A 471 8.06 13.79 3.60
CA LYS A 471 9.26 13.05 3.18
C LYS A 471 9.12 11.53 3.23
N CYS A 472 8.41 11.06 4.24
CA CYS A 472 8.20 9.64 4.50
C CYS A 472 6.93 9.12 3.85
N GLY A 473 6.69 7.81 3.94
CA GLY A 473 5.48 7.18 3.44
C GLY A 473 5.67 6.32 2.19
N TYR A 474 6.93 6.05 1.81
CA TYR A 474 7.28 5.14 0.75
C TYR A 474 7.62 3.76 1.32
N VAL A 475 7.10 2.73 0.67
CA VAL A 475 7.26 1.32 1.09
C VAL A 475 7.87 0.52 -0.04
N MET A 476 8.57 -0.57 0.30
CA MET A 476 9.14 -1.50 -0.65
C MET A 476 8.31 -2.78 -0.70
N PHE A 477 7.85 -3.17 -1.89
CA PHE A 477 7.30 -4.50 -2.12
C PHE A 477 8.30 -5.37 -2.86
N PHE A 478 8.92 -6.31 -2.15
CA PHE A 478 9.91 -7.21 -2.73
C PHE A 478 9.28 -8.15 -3.76
N TYR A 479 10.01 -8.42 -4.84
CA TYR A 479 9.54 -9.30 -5.91
C TYR A 479 9.21 -10.70 -5.40
N ASP A 480 9.98 -11.22 -4.45
CA ASP A 480 9.74 -12.54 -3.88
C ASP A 480 8.40 -12.64 -3.15
N ASP A 481 7.98 -11.59 -2.44
CA ASP A 481 6.67 -11.59 -1.76
C ASP A 481 5.53 -11.58 -2.78
N LEU A 482 5.69 -10.82 -3.86
CA LEU A 482 4.75 -10.83 -4.98
C LEU A 482 4.65 -12.23 -5.60
N LEU A 483 5.79 -12.89 -5.81
CA LEU A 483 5.83 -14.24 -6.38
C LEU A 483 5.26 -15.30 -5.43
N ASP A 484 5.49 -15.19 -4.13
CA ASP A 484 4.93 -16.11 -3.13
C ASP A 484 3.41 -15.95 -3.00
N MET A 485 2.91 -14.71 -2.98
CA MET A 485 1.47 -14.46 -3.03
C MET A 485 0.85 -14.95 -4.36
N LYS A 486 1.57 -14.83 -5.48
CA LYS A 486 1.13 -15.39 -6.76
C LYS A 486 0.91 -16.89 -6.65
N LYS A 487 1.85 -17.64 -6.08
CA LYS A 487 1.74 -19.10 -5.91
C LYS A 487 0.51 -19.49 -5.10
N MET A 488 0.22 -18.76 -4.02
CA MET A 488 -0.92 -19.03 -3.13
C MET A 488 -2.29 -18.74 -3.78
N THR A 489 -2.34 -17.86 -4.78
CA THR A 489 -3.58 -17.48 -5.47
C THR A 489 -3.81 -18.25 -6.77
N GLN A 490 -2.88 -19.13 -7.19
CA GLN A 490 -3.04 -19.94 -8.41
C GLN A 490 -4.33 -20.78 -8.35
N GLY A 491 -5.24 -20.54 -9.29
CA GLY A 491 -6.55 -21.20 -9.38
C GLY A 491 -7.73 -20.33 -8.91
N GLN A 492 -7.48 -19.18 -8.27
CA GLN A 492 -8.51 -18.19 -7.97
C GLN A 492 -8.36 -16.98 -8.89
N SER A 493 -9.45 -16.52 -9.51
CA SER A 493 -9.49 -15.38 -10.45
C SER A 493 -9.20 -14.01 -9.82
N ARG A 494 -8.69 -13.96 -8.59
CA ARG A 494 -8.31 -12.73 -7.90
C ARG A 494 -6.80 -12.53 -8.06
N GLY A 495 -6.43 -11.51 -8.82
CA GLY A 495 -5.03 -11.13 -8.99
C GLY A 495 -4.36 -10.81 -7.66
N TYR A 496 -3.19 -11.41 -7.42
CA TYR A 496 -2.33 -11.18 -6.26
C TYR A 496 -1.83 -9.72 -6.19
N PHE A 497 -1.22 -9.21 -7.26
CA PHE A 497 -1.06 -7.78 -7.52
C PHE A 497 -1.50 -7.43 -8.95
N ILE A 498 -1.86 -6.17 -9.15
CA ILE A 498 -2.21 -5.58 -10.44
C ILE A 498 -1.59 -4.19 -10.49
N VAL A 499 -0.87 -3.90 -11.57
CA VAL A 499 -0.47 -2.55 -11.92
C VAL A 499 -1.41 -2.04 -12.99
N GLN A 500 -1.96 -0.85 -12.80
CA GLN A 500 -2.87 -0.18 -13.71
C GLN A 500 -2.40 1.25 -13.90
N GLY A 501 -2.38 1.75 -15.13
CA GLY A 501 -2.04 3.15 -15.37
C GLY A 501 -3.03 3.83 -16.28
N VAL A 502 -3.14 5.14 -16.06
CA VAL A 502 -3.93 6.05 -16.86
C VAL A 502 -3.07 7.26 -17.20
N ASP A 503 -2.94 7.53 -18.49
CA ASP A 503 -2.26 8.70 -19.03
C ASP A 503 -3.32 9.75 -19.37
N VAL A 504 -3.20 10.94 -18.80
CA VAL A 504 -4.16 12.03 -18.98
C VAL A 504 -3.48 13.30 -19.47
N GLU A 505 -4.17 14.01 -20.34
CA GLU A 505 -3.80 15.36 -20.76
C GLU A 505 -4.79 16.36 -20.19
N PHE A 506 -4.31 17.25 -19.33
CA PHE A 506 -5.09 18.37 -18.81
C PHE A 506 -5.21 19.42 -19.90
N THR A 507 -6.40 19.98 -20.04
CA THR A 507 -6.63 21.09 -20.98
C THR A 507 -5.79 22.28 -20.57
N LYS A 508 -5.34 23.09 -21.54
CA LYS A 508 -4.54 24.30 -21.25
C LYS A 508 -5.26 25.21 -20.26
N THR A 509 -6.59 25.34 -20.36
CA THR A 509 -7.43 26.13 -19.46
C THR A 509 -7.52 25.58 -18.03
N SER A 510 -7.04 24.38 -17.76
CA SER A 510 -6.93 23.86 -16.38
C SER A 510 -5.86 24.57 -15.55
N PHE A 511 -4.95 25.31 -16.21
CA PHE A 511 -3.85 26.02 -15.57
C PHE A 511 -4.12 27.51 -15.56
N LYS A 512 -3.96 28.15 -14.39
CA LYS A 512 -4.08 29.61 -14.25
C LYS A 512 -3.11 30.36 -15.14
N GLY A 513 -1.87 29.85 -15.27
CA GLY A 513 -0.83 30.44 -16.12
C GLY A 513 -1.12 30.41 -17.63
N SER A 514 -2.22 29.78 -18.06
CA SER A 514 -2.56 29.66 -19.49
C SER A 514 -3.02 30.95 -20.18
N GLY A 515 -3.36 31.99 -19.42
CA GLY A 515 -3.98 33.23 -19.92
C GLY A 515 -5.51 33.18 -20.04
N SER A 516 -6.13 32.08 -19.62
CA SER A 516 -7.59 31.92 -19.56
C SER A 516 -8.24 32.85 -18.52
N ARG A 517 -9.50 33.24 -18.77
CA ARG A 517 -10.31 34.11 -17.89
C ARG A 517 -11.24 33.36 -16.93
N LEU A 518 -11.01 32.05 -16.73
CA LEU A 518 -11.79 31.24 -15.79
C LEU A 518 -11.50 31.63 -14.33
N ASN A 519 -12.35 31.20 -13.41
CA ASN A 519 -12.17 31.44 -11.98
C ASN A 519 -11.23 30.38 -11.38
N TYR A 520 -10.01 30.77 -11.02
CA TYR A 520 -9.00 29.90 -10.41
C TYR A 520 -8.92 30.00 -8.88
N THR A 521 -9.84 30.71 -8.21
CA THR A 521 -9.76 30.97 -6.77
C THR A 521 -9.58 29.69 -5.92
N LEU A 522 -10.28 28.61 -6.28
CA LEU A 522 -10.19 27.33 -5.55
C LEU A 522 -8.95 26.52 -5.94
N VAL A 523 -8.47 26.67 -7.18
CA VAL A 523 -7.19 26.10 -7.62
C VAL A 523 -6.06 26.74 -6.83
N ASP A 524 -5.97 28.07 -6.80
CA ASP A 524 -4.95 28.83 -6.06
C ASP A 524 -4.91 28.45 -4.58
N ARG A 525 -6.08 28.34 -3.94
CA ARG A 525 -6.17 27.93 -2.53
C ARG A 525 -5.80 26.46 -2.27
N SER A 526 -5.78 25.64 -3.32
CA SER A 526 -5.41 24.22 -3.25
C SER A 526 -3.99 23.96 -3.76
N ILE A 527 -3.28 24.97 -4.27
CA ILE A 527 -1.84 24.89 -4.50
C ILE A 527 -1.17 24.81 -3.13
N SER A 528 -0.24 23.89 -3.00
CA SER A 528 0.62 23.72 -1.82
C SER A 528 2.07 23.65 -2.26
N THR A 529 2.97 23.97 -1.33
CA THR A 529 4.41 23.86 -1.54
C THR A 529 5.00 22.75 -0.70
N TYR A 530 6.02 22.06 -1.19
CA TYR A 530 6.86 21.18 -0.38
C TYR A 530 8.34 21.42 -0.67
N LYS A 531 9.20 21.28 0.35
CA LYS A 531 10.66 21.32 0.18
C LYS A 531 11.12 19.94 -0.31
N GLU A 532 12.02 19.82 -1.27
CA GLU A 532 12.70 18.57 -1.62
C GLU A 532 13.84 18.24 -0.64
N ILE A 533 14.32 16.98 -0.59
CA ILE A 533 15.50 16.62 0.21
C ILE A 533 16.70 16.83 -0.69
N ASP A 534 17.72 17.56 -0.26
CA ASP A 534 18.99 17.53 -0.97
C ASP A 534 19.83 16.36 -0.45
N SER A 535 19.55 15.17 -0.98
CA SER A 535 20.26 13.93 -0.60
C SER A 535 21.78 13.97 -0.85
N ARG A 536 22.28 14.97 -1.57
CA ARG A 536 23.71 15.14 -1.87
C ARG A 536 24.40 16.13 -0.94
N ASP A 537 23.66 16.90 -0.15
CA ASP A 537 24.23 17.86 0.78
C ASP A 537 24.35 17.24 2.19
N PRO A 538 25.57 16.95 2.68
CA PRO A 538 25.78 16.51 4.06
C PRO A 538 25.25 17.52 5.09
N LEU A 539 25.07 18.80 4.71
CA LEU A 539 24.61 19.88 5.59
C LEU A 539 23.08 19.92 5.75
N ASP A 540 22.29 19.41 4.81
CA ASP A 540 20.82 19.25 4.99
C ASP A 540 20.53 18.29 6.17
N PHE A 541 21.50 17.43 6.53
CA PHE A 541 21.47 16.58 7.72
C PHE A 541 21.91 17.30 9.01
N THR A 542 22.76 18.33 8.92
CA THR A 542 23.21 19.09 10.10
C THR A 542 22.21 20.14 10.58
N GLU A 543 21.31 20.63 9.72
CA GLU A 543 20.21 21.51 10.16
C GLU A 543 19.14 20.78 10.99
N LEU A 544 19.16 19.44 10.99
CA LEU A 544 18.22 18.59 11.72
C LEU A 544 18.72 18.17 13.11
N LEU A 545 20.02 18.25 13.37
CA LEU A 545 20.68 17.98 14.66
C LEU A 545 20.88 19.29 15.43
#